data_AF-A0A822GWH2-F1
#
_entry.id   AF-A0A822GWH2-F1
#
_cell.length_a   1.000
_cell.length_b   1.000
_cell.length_c   1.000
_cell.angle_alpha   90.00
_cell.angle_beta   90.00
_cell.angle_gamma   90.00
#
_symmetry.space_group_name_H-M   'P 1'
#
loop_
_entity.id
_entity.type
_entity.pdbx_description
1 polymer ?
#
loop_
_entity_poly.entity_id
_entity_poly.type
_entity_poly.pdbx_seq_one_letter_code
_entity_poly.pdbx_strand_id
1 'polypeptide(L)' 'LKRGRTILLSTHHMDEADILGDRIAIISNGQLKCCGTSLFLKSIFGEGYILTLIKNGREII' A
#
# COMPACT_ATOMS: atom_id res chain seq x y z
N LEU A 1 -11.56 -13.47 -16.98
CA LEU A 1 -11.00 -12.47 -17.91
C LEU A 1 -10.77 -13.12 -19.28
N LYS A 2 -11.15 -12.47 -20.39
CA LYS A 2 -10.86 -13.03 -21.74
C LYS A 2 -9.36 -12.88 -22.04
N ARG A 3 -8.73 -13.94 -22.55
CA ARG A 3 -7.31 -13.91 -22.97
C ARG A 3 -7.08 -12.82 -24.03
N GLY A 4 -5.92 -12.17 -23.97
CA GLY A 4 -5.51 -11.13 -24.93
C GLY A 4 -6.11 -9.75 -24.69
N ARG A 5 -6.57 -9.44 -23.47
CA ARG A 5 -7.06 -8.10 -23.10
C ARG A 5 -6.31 -7.58 -21.89
N THR A 6 -5.91 -6.32 -21.96
CA THR A 6 -5.37 -5.56 -20.83
C THR A 6 -6.46 -4.66 -20.31
N ILE A 7 -6.65 -4.64 -18.99
CA ILE A 7 -7.59 -3.74 -18.32
C ILE A 7 -6.76 -2.76 -17.49
N LEU A 8 -7.02 -1.47 -17.67
CA LEU A 8 -6.48 -0.42 -16.83
C LEU A 8 -7.57 0.05 -15.88
N LEU A 9 -7.26 0.02 -14.59
CA LEU A 9 -8.14 0.38 -13.50
C LEU A 9 -7.47 1.52 -12.73
N SER A 10 -8.25 2.46 -12.21
CA SER A 10 -7.77 3.42 -11.22
C SER A 10 -8.62 3.32 -9.96
N THR A 11 -7.98 3.25 -8.81
CA THR A 11 -8.62 3.27 -7.51
C THR A 11 -7.75 4.04 -6.53
N HIS A 12 -8.39 4.64 -5.53
CA HIS A 12 -7.73 5.26 -4.39
C HIS A 12 -7.55 4.27 -3.22
N HIS A 13 -8.15 3.08 -3.30
CA HIS A 13 -8.05 2.05 -2.28
C HIS A 13 -6.94 1.05 -2.62
N MET A 14 -5.94 0.94 -1.75
CA MET A 14 -4.85 -0.04 -1.94
C MET A 14 -5.36 -1.48 -1.90
N ASP A 15 -6.37 -1.78 -1.09
CA ASP A 15 -6.94 -3.13 -0.97
C ASP A 15 -7.61 -3.59 -2.28
N GLU A 16 -8.30 -2.68 -2.99
CA GLU A 16 -8.88 -2.99 -4.30
C GLU A 16 -7.78 -3.24 -5.34
N ALA A 17 -6.74 -2.41 -5.35
CA ALA A 17 -5.60 -2.56 -6.28
C ALA A 17 -4.83 -3.87 -6.02
N ASP A 18 -4.72 -4.28 -4.76
CA ASP A 18 -4.10 -5.52 -4.31
C ASP A 18 -4.88 -6.76 -4.75
N ILE A 19 -6.21 -6.73 -4.65
CA ILE A 19 -7.08 -7.86 -4.99
C ILE A 19 -7.24 -7.99 -6.52
N LEU A 20 -7.36 -6.88 -7.25
CA LEU A 20 -7.74 -6.88 -8.66
C LEU A 20 -6.56 -6.75 -9.62
N GLY A 21 -5.42 -6.21 -9.17
CA GLY A 21 -4.31 -5.83 -10.03
C GLY A 21 -3.20 -6.88 -10.13
N ASP A 22 -2.86 -7.29 -11.35
CA ASP A 22 -1.65 -8.08 -11.61
C ASP A 22 -0.36 -7.26 -11.38
N ARG A 23 -0.43 -5.97 -11.71
CA ARG A 23 0.60 -4.95 -11.44
C ARG A 23 -0.06 -3.67 -10.97
N ILE A 24 0.57 -3.03 -10.00
CA ILE A 24 0.09 -1.81 -9.37
C ILE A 24 1.10 -0.70 -9.63
N ALA A 25 0.59 0.46 -10.01
CA ALA A 25 1.36 1.69 -10.19
C ALA A 25 0.81 2.76 -9.24
N ILE A 26 1.66 3.35 -8.41
CA ILE A 26 1.28 4.41 -7.46
C ILE A 26 1.66 5.75 -8.06
N ILE A 27 0.67 6.65 -8.17
CA ILE A 27 0.84 8.00 -8.70
C ILE A 27 0.55 9.00 -7.59
N SER A 28 1.40 10.02 -7.47
CA SER A 28 1.18 11.15 -6.56
C SER A 28 1.72 12.42 -7.18
N ASN A 29 0.99 13.53 -7.05
CA ASN A 29 1.35 14.84 -7.60
C ASN A 29 1.71 14.78 -9.10
N GLY A 30 0.91 14.05 -9.89
CA GLY A 30 1.11 13.90 -11.34
C GLY A 30 2.33 13.07 -11.76
N GLN A 31 2.99 12.38 -10.82
CA GLN A 31 4.20 11.59 -11.08
C GLN A 31 4.04 10.14 -10.63
N LEU A 32 4.58 9.22 -11.43
CA LEU A 32 4.71 7.81 -11.05
C LEU A 32 5.75 7.68 -9.92
N LYS A 33 5.35 7.15 -8.78
CA LYS A 33 6.22 6.96 -7.61
C LYS A 33 6.83 5.56 -7.57
N CYS A 34 6.04 4.54 -7.88
CA CYS A 34 6.52 3.16 -7.98
C CYS A 34 5.57 2.32 -8.83
N CYS A 35 6.08 1.20 -9.35
CA CYS A 35 5.30 0.22 -10.11
C CYS A 35 5.85 -1.19 -9.89
N GLY A 36 4.98 -2.15 -9.61
CA GLY A 36 5.40 -3.53 -9.32
C GLY A 36 4.22 -4.46 -9.08
N THR A 37 4.51 -5.71 -8.72
CA THR A 37 3.50 -6.60 -8.16
C THR A 37 3.15 -6.15 -6.74
N SER A 38 1.98 -6.54 -6.24
CA SER A 38 1.60 -6.21 -4.87
C SER A 38 2.63 -6.67 -3.84
N LEU A 39 3.11 -7.92 -3.95
CA LEU A 39 4.11 -8.47 -3.03
C LEU A 39 5.40 -7.64 -3.00
N PHE A 40 5.88 -7.22 -4.18
CA PHE A 40 7.06 -6.36 -4.29
C PHE A 40 6.84 -5.01 -3.59
N LEU A 41 5.69 -4.36 -3.85
CA LEU A 41 5.39 -3.07 -3.22
C LEU A 41 5.24 -3.20 -1.70
N LYS A 42 4.59 -4.26 -1.20
CA LYS A 42 4.47 -4.54 0.23
C LYS A 42 5.83 -4.82 0.88
N SER A 43 6.74 -5.51 0.19
CA SER A 43 8.09 -5.75 0.73
C SER A 43 8.94 -4.49 0.87
N ILE A 44 8.74 -3.48 0.00
CA ILE A 44 9.55 -2.26 -0.02
C ILE A 44 8.90 -1.14 0.80
N PHE A 45 7.56 -1.05 0.77
CA PHE A 45 6.81 0.06 1.34
C PHE A 45 5.82 -0.36 2.44
N GLY A 46 5.66 -1.66 2.69
CA GLY A 46 4.71 -2.21 3.66
C GLY A 46 5.30 -2.41 5.07
N GLU A 47 6.54 -1.99 5.31
CA GLU A 47 7.09 -1.88 6.66
C GLU A 47 6.38 -0.74 7.39
N GLY A 48 5.20 -1.04 7.93
CA GLY A 48 4.50 -0.14 8.83
C GLY A 48 5.31 0.15 10.08
N TYR A 49 4.89 1.14 10.86
CA TYR A 49 5.55 1.47 12.13
C TYR A 49 4.78 0.84 13.30
N ILE A 50 5.47 0.06 14.13
CA ILE A 50 4.88 -0.46 15.37
C ILE A 50 5.27 0.49 16.51
N LEU A 51 4.35 1.37 16.88
CA LEU A 51 4.53 2.28 18.02
C LEU A 51 3.89 1.67 19.28
N THR A 52 4.70 1.38 20.29
CA THR A 52 4.22 0.97 21.62
C THR A 52 4.34 2.16 22.57
N LEU A 53 3.22 2.63 23.12
CA LEU A 53 3.18 3.72 24.09
C LEU A 53 2.97 3.16 25.50
N ILE A 54 3.90 3.48 26.40
CA ILE A 54 3.81 3.14 27.83
C ILE A 54 3.65 4.44 28.62
N LYS A 55 2.59 4.54 29.42
CA LYS A 55 2.36 5.69 30.30
C LYS A 55 2.94 5.36 31.68
N ASN A 56 4.00 6.05 32.08
CA ASN A 56 4.48 5.98 33.45
C ASN A 56 3.51 6.78 34.35
N GLY A 57 2.82 6.08 35.24
CA GLY A 57 1.99 6.71 36.27
C GLY A 57 2.85 7.54 37.20
N ARG A 58 2.49 8.81 37.39
CA ARG A 58 3.05 9.63 38.48
C ARG A 58 2.36 9.18 39.77
N GLU A 59 3.09 8.53 40.67
CA GLU A 59 2.73 8.52 42.09
C GLU A 59 2.80 9.96 42.60
N ILE A 60 1.65 10.50 42.98
CA ILE A 60 1.55 11.72 43.76
C ILE A 60 1.76 11.28 45.21
N ILE A 61 2.93 11.61 45.76
CA ILE A 61 3.28 11.47 47.18
C ILE A 61 2.52 12.53 47.97
#